data_AF-A0A2Y9DF79-F1
#
_entry.id   AF-A0A2Y9DF79-F1
#
_cell.length_a   1.000
_cell.length_b   1.000
_cell.length_c   1.000
_cell.angle_alpha   90.00
_cell.angle_beta   90.00
_cell.angle_gamma   90.00
#
_symmetry.space_group_name_H-M   'P 1'
#
loop_
_entity.id
_entity.type
_entity.pdbx_description
1 polymer ?
#
loop_
_entity_poly.entity_id
_entity_poly.type
_entity_poly.pdbx_seq_one_letter_code
_entity_poly.pdbx_strand_id
1 'polypeptide(L)'
;MAARSPPSPLPPPQARQSGPWSPHVGQEVKVHAVCSEALGLAGAAREVVAGKRDVPWRGEEGSGGRRGGAAAAQAPLLSAPMASGRLEGISVEEAMATRTQLLEEELSSLKEELALCQADKEFVWSLWKRLQVTNPDLTQAVSLVVEREKQKAEAKDRKILEILQVKDAKIQELEQRESGLKQEINDLVKRKIAIDEANAFLRNEFSDLQKKFKDKSHELKDAKECVQNKEEQNRLVIKNLEEENEKLSTHCADLLNDLEKLRKQEAHWRKEKHSTDAKIKAFEDNLIEARKEIEVSQSKYNALLLQLNNKQSELIQKDMDITLVKKELQELQNLYKQNSAHTAQQAELIQQLQVLNMDTQKVLRNQEDVHTAESISYQKVCFYSVIKM
;
A
#
# COMPACT_ATOMS: atom_id res chain seq x y z
N MET A 1 42.23 20.46 31.56
CA MET A 1 42.73 19.35 30.70
C MET A 1 41.73 18.20 30.89
N ALA A 2 41.02 17.71 29.87
CA ALA A 2 41.48 17.07 28.63
C ALA A 2 41.92 15.60 28.90
N ALA A 3 41.45 14.57 28.18
CA ALA A 3 40.49 14.55 27.07
C ALA A 3 39.67 13.24 27.02
N ARG A 4 38.70 13.15 26.09
CA ARG A 4 37.92 11.93 25.81
C ARG A 4 38.72 10.93 24.98
N SER A 5 38.52 9.63 25.20
CA SER A 5 38.93 8.59 24.24
C SER A 5 37.88 8.39 23.14
N PRO A 6 38.27 8.14 21.88
CA PRO A 6 37.36 7.89 20.76
C PRO A 6 36.96 6.40 20.63
N PRO A 7 35.89 6.07 19.88
CA PRO A 7 35.51 4.70 19.54
C PRO A 7 36.32 4.12 18.35
N SER A 8 36.36 2.79 18.26
CA SER A 8 36.96 2.04 17.14
C SER A 8 35.90 1.58 16.09
N PRO A 9 36.28 1.31 14.82
CA PRO A 9 35.33 1.30 13.70
C PRO A 9 34.66 -0.05 13.37
N LEU A 10 33.62 0.02 12.54
CA LEU A 10 32.85 -1.09 11.97
C LEU A 10 33.59 -1.86 10.87
N PRO A 11 33.35 -3.19 10.71
CA PRO A 11 33.78 -3.96 9.54
C PRO A 11 32.80 -3.87 8.33
N PRO A 12 33.26 -4.07 7.08
CA PRO A 12 32.47 -4.02 5.84
C PRO A 12 31.75 -5.36 5.48
N PRO A 13 30.94 -5.42 4.39
CA PRO A 13 29.78 -6.33 4.32
C PRO A 13 29.95 -7.68 3.58
N GLN A 14 28.80 -8.38 3.48
CA GLN A 14 28.53 -9.77 3.05
C GLN A 14 29.11 -10.25 1.70
N ALA A 15 29.27 -11.58 1.60
CA ALA A 15 29.31 -12.34 0.34
C ALA A 15 28.12 -13.32 0.25
N ARG A 16 27.57 -13.55 -0.95
CA ARG A 16 26.43 -14.44 -1.22
C ARG A 16 26.85 -15.83 -1.73
N GLN A 17 26.14 -16.88 -1.33
CA GLN A 17 25.87 -18.15 -2.06
C GLN A 17 24.56 -18.76 -1.47
N SER A 18 23.69 -19.53 -2.16
CA SER A 18 23.56 -19.85 -3.61
C SER A 18 22.22 -20.58 -3.96
N GLY A 19 21.39 -19.99 -4.84
CA GLY A 19 20.43 -20.66 -5.76
C GLY A 19 19.32 -21.60 -5.21
N PRO A 20 18.56 -22.31 -6.08
CA PRO A 20 18.38 -22.14 -7.54
C PRO A 20 16.88 -21.98 -7.96
N TRP A 21 16.54 -22.23 -9.24
CA TRP A 21 15.27 -21.83 -9.89
C TRP A 21 14.85 -22.84 -11.00
N SER A 22 13.60 -22.94 -11.50
CA SER A 22 12.41 -22.10 -11.24
C SER A 22 11.05 -22.83 -11.13
N PRO A 23 10.46 -23.49 -12.18
CA PRO A 23 8.99 -23.53 -12.29
C PRO A 23 8.34 -24.91 -12.57
N HIS A 24 7.00 -24.98 -12.49
CA HIS A 24 6.15 -25.62 -13.51
C HIS A 24 4.67 -25.20 -13.44
N VAL A 25 3.94 -25.40 -14.54
CA VAL A 25 2.50 -25.12 -14.72
C VAL A 25 1.73 -26.44 -14.74
N GLY A 26 0.49 -26.45 -14.23
CA GLY A 26 -0.40 -27.61 -14.32
C GLY A 26 -1.88 -27.24 -14.13
N GLN A 27 -2.64 -27.26 -15.22
CA GLN A 27 -4.11 -27.13 -15.25
C GLN A 27 -4.65 -28.32 -16.05
N GLU A 28 -5.66 -29.02 -15.52
CA GLU A 28 -6.59 -30.01 -16.12
C GLU A 28 -6.89 -31.16 -15.12
N VAL A 29 -8.02 -31.91 -15.15
CA VAL A 29 -9.43 -31.64 -15.55
C VAL A 29 -10.32 -32.84 -15.11
N LYS A 30 -11.67 -32.70 -15.11
CA LYS A 30 -12.69 -33.79 -14.92
C LYS A 30 -12.72 -34.48 -13.52
N VAL A 31 -13.72 -35.31 -13.13
CA VAL A 31 -14.94 -35.85 -13.81
C VAL A 31 -16.19 -35.82 -12.87
N HIS A 32 -17.38 -35.97 -13.48
CA HIS A 32 -18.71 -36.43 -13.00
C HIS A 32 -18.73 -37.60 -11.96
N ALA A 33 -19.83 -37.97 -11.26
CA ALA A 33 -21.18 -37.40 -10.98
C ALA A 33 -21.95 -38.29 -9.95
N VAL A 34 -23.30 -38.22 -9.94
CA VAL A 34 -24.37 -39.02 -9.25
C VAL A 34 -25.07 -38.19 -8.15
N CYS A 35 -26.29 -37.65 -8.32
CA CYS A 35 -27.64 -38.25 -8.50
C CYS A 35 -28.13 -39.00 -7.22
N SER A 36 -29.36 -38.82 -6.70
CA SER A 36 -30.59 -38.22 -7.25
C SER A 36 -31.43 -37.46 -6.19
N GLU A 37 -32.37 -36.64 -6.68
CA GLU A 37 -33.84 -36.55 -6.37
C GLU A 37 -34.36 -37.12 -5.01
N ALA A 38 -35.44 -36.60 -4.39
CA ALA A 38 -36.60 -35.91 -4.95
C ALA A 38 -37.36 -34.94 -3.97
N LEU A 39 -38.41 -34.33 -4.51
CA LEU A 39 -39.46 -33.43 -3.96
C LEU A 39 -40.02 -33.77 -2.55
N GLY A 40 -40.66 -32.84 -1.81
CA GLY A 40 -40.89 -31.39 -2.05
C GLY A 40 -42.11 -30.79 -1.30
N LEU A 41 -42.34 -29.48 -1.49
CA LEU A 41 -43.59 -28.70 -1.31
C LEU A 41 -44.43 -28.79 0.00
N ALA A 42 -44.36 -27.75 0.85
CA ALA A 42 -45.48 -26.94 1.41
C ALA A 42 -45.02 -26.11 2.66
N GLY A 43 -45.53 -24.91 2.95
CA GLY A 43 -46.39 -24.03 2.14
C GLY A 43 -47.24 -23.02 2.95
N ALA A 44 -46.72 -21.81 3.24
CA ALA A 44 -47.44 -20.64 3.80
C ALA A 44 -48.07 -20.86 5.21
N ALA A 45 -48.62 -19.88 5.95
CA ALA A 45 -48.58 -18.41 5.91
C ALA A 45 -48.61 -17.86 7.37
N ARG A 46 -48.54 -16.54 7.58
CA ARG A 46 -48.76 -15.86 8.88
C ARG A 46 -49.84 -14.77 8.73
N GLU A 47 -50.26 -14.15 9.85
CA GLU A 47 -51.26 -13.05 9.94
C GLU A 47 -52.76 -13.50 9.85
N VAL A 48 -53.79 -12.89 10.48
CA VAL A 48 -53.86 -11.74 11.44
C VAL A 48 -55.23 -11.67 12.22
N VAL A 49 -55.20 -11.15 13.47
CA VAL A 49 -56.25 -10.39 14.25
C VAL A 49 -57.68 -10.95 14.55
N ALA A 50 -57.88 -11.28 15.84
CA ALA A 50 -58.86 -10.78 16.85
C ALA A 50 -60.43 -10.80 16.76
N GLY A 51 -61.03 -11.03 17.95
CA GLY A 51 -62.34 -10.53 18.46
C GLY A 51 -62.33 -10.56 20.01
N LYS A 52 -62.63 -9.50 20.78
CA LYS A 52 -63.95 -8.89 21.14
C LYS A 52 -64.84 -9.81 22.03
N ARG A 53 -65.44 -9.40 23.17
CA ARG A 53 -65.55 -8.08 23.87
C ARG A 53 -66.02 -8.22 25.36
N ASP A 54 -65.73 -7.20 26.18
CA ASP A 54 -66.48 -6.46 27.25
C ASP A 54 -67.60 -7.11 28.14
N VAL A 55 -68.08 -6.63 29.32
CA VAL A 55 -67.65 -5.85 30.55
C VAL A 55 -68.96 -5.43 31.33
N PRO A 56 -69.06 -4.84 32.56
CA PRO A 56 -68.24 -4.76 33.82
C PRO A 56 -69.01 -5.00 35.18
N TRP A 57 -68.30 -5.25 36.30
CA TRP A 57 -68.67 -4.87 37.71
C TRP A 57 -67.34 -4.71 38.51
N ARG A 58 -66.98 -3.68 39.29
CA ARG A 58 -67.62 -2.67 40.17
C ARG A 58 -68.28 -3.28 41.42
N GLY A 59 -67.82 -2.99 42.66
CA GLY A 59 -66.67 -2.18 43.08
C GLY A 59 -66.59 -1.98 44.61
N GLU A 60 -65.89 -0.92 45.02
CA GLU A 60 -65.73 -0.37 46.39
C GLU A 60 -64.92 -1.19 47.43
N GLU A 61 -63.92 -0.51 48.01
CA GLU A 61 -63.08 -0.99 49.11
C GLU A 61 -63.17 0.02 50.27
N GLY A 62 -63.80 -0.39 51.38
CA GLY A 62 -64.16 0.49 52.50
C GLY A 62 -63.10 0.55 53.61
N SER A 63 -62.78 1.75 54.10
CA SER A 63 -61.67 1.97 55.06
C SER A 63 -62.06 1.90 56.55
N GLY A 64 -61.22 1.21 57.34
CA GLY A 64 -60.71 1.76 58.62
C GLY A 64 -61.23 1.20 59.95
N GLY A 65 -60.28 0.83 60.84
CA GLY A 65 -60.52 0.51 62.27
C GLY A 65 -59.66 -0.65 62.78
N ARG A 66 -58.39 -0.46 63.18
CA ARG A 66 -57.93 -0.20 64.57
C ARG A 66 -58.67 -1.06 65.64
N ARG A 67 -58.00 -1.82 66.52
CA ARG A 67 -56.60 -1.78 67.04
C ARG A 67 -56.01 -3.20 67.17
N GLY A 68 -54.69 -3.43 67.25
CA GLY A 68 -53.55 -2.52 67.08
C GLY A 68 -52.35 -2.84 68.00
N GLY A 69 -51.13 -2.56 67.53
CA GLY A 69 -49.87 -2.68 68.29
C GLY A 69 -49.01 -3.89 67.87
N ALA A 70 -47.68 -3.78 67.70
CA ALA A 70 -46.85 -2.58 67.71
C ALA A 70 -45.54 -2.74 66.90
N ALA A 71 -45.01 -1.60 66.44
CA ALA A 71 -43.63 -1.29 66.01
C ALA A 71 -42.69 -2.40 65.48
N ALA A 72 -42.24 -2.23 64.24
CA ALA A 72 -41.01 -2.83 63.71
C ALA A 72 -39.95 -1.74 63.49
N ALA A 73 -38.65 -2.06 63.63
CA ALA A 73 -37.56 -1.65 62.72
C ALA A 73 -36.16 -2.17 63.17
N GLN A 74 -35.24 -2.27 62.19
CA GLN A 74 -33.76 -2.35 62.29
C GLN A 74 -33.10 -3.69 62.71
N ALA A 75 -32.73 -4.50 61.69
CA ALA A 75 -31.35 -4.86 61.26
C ALA A 75 -30.25 -5.29 62.28
N PRO A 76 -29.22 -6.08 61.88
CA PRO A 76 -29.09 -7.01 60.72
C PRO A 76 -28.31 -8.34 61.01
N LEU A 77 -27.99 -9.08 59.93
CA LEU A 77 -26.88 -10.06 59.77
C LEU A 77 -27.01 -11.53 60.25
N LEU A 78 -26.14 -12.33 59.60
CA LEU A 78 -25.72 -13.73 59.82
C LEU A 78 -26.66 -14.88 59.40
N SER A 79 -26.00 -15.97 59.01
CA SER A 79 -26.51 -17.02 58.12
C SER A 79 -26.32 -18.42 58.71
N ALA A 80 -27.33 -19.28 58.50
CA ALA A 80 -27.26 -20.76 58.64
C ALA A 80 -27.05 -21.29 60.09
N PRO A 81 -27.40 -22.57 60.39
CA PRO A 81 -27.79 -23.64 59.48
C PRO A 81 -29.23 -24.19 59.63
N MET A 82 -29.71 -24.83 58.57
CA MET A 82 -30.85 -25.75 58.60
C MET A 82 -30.46 -27.04 59.33
N ALA A 83 -30.45 -27.01 60.66
CA ALA A 83 -30.46 -28.21 61.48
C ALA A 83 -31.85 -28.87 61.36
N SER A 84 -32.06 -29.65 60.30
CA SER A 84 -33.26 -30.47 60.11
C SER A 84 -33.24 -31.66 61.08
N GLY A 85 -33.33 -31.37 62.38
CA GLY A 85 -33.51 -32.36 63.41
C GLY A 85 -34.85 -33.05 63.22
N ARG A 86 -34.82 -34.25 62.62
CA ARG A 86 -35.96 -35.18 62.64
C ARG A 86 -36.14 -35.64 64.08
N LEU A 87 -36.85 -34.83 64.87
CA LEU A 87 -37.46 -35.29 66.11
C LEU A 87 -38.50 -36.34 65.70
N GLU A 88 -38.06 -37.59 65.73
CA GLU A 88 -38.90 -38.78 65.63
C GLU A 88 -39.93 -38.70 66.77
N GLY A 89 -41.12 -38.20 66.45
CA GLY A 89 -42.23 -38.22 67.39
C GLY A 89 -42.61 -39.67 67.62
N ILE A 90 -42.36 -40.18 68.84
CA ILE A 90 -42.65 -41.55 69.27
C ILE A 90 -44.05 -41.92 68.79
N SER A 91 -44.19 -43.01 68.05
CA SER A 91 -45.46 -43.32 67.41
C SER A 91 -46.54 -43.58 68.47
N VAL A 92 -47.80 -43.28 68.12
CA VAL A 92 -48.94 -43.52 69.03
C VAL A 92 -49.04 -45.01 69.38
N GLU A 93 -48.62 -45.90 68.48
CA GLU A 93 -48.57 -47.34 68.69
C GLU A 93 -47.42 -47.78 69.61
N GLU A 94 -46.22 -47.19 69.53
CA GLU A 94 -45.16 -47.40 70.54
C GLU A 94 -45.57 -46.87 71.93
N ALA A 95 -46.25 -45.72 71.98
CA ALA A 95 -46.78 -45.15 73.22
C ALA A 95 -47.92 -46.01 73.83
N MET A 96 -48.73 -46.68 73.01
CA MET A 96 -49.72 -47.65 73.48
C MET A 96 -49.10 -49.00 73.85
N ALA A 97 -48.09 -49.48 73.12
CA ALA A 97 -47.39 -50.73 73.43
C ALA A 97 -46.65 -50.63 74.78
N THR A 98 -45.85 -49.57 74.98
CA THR A 98 -45.16 -49.33 76.26
C THR A 98 -46.12 -49.16 77.43
N ARG A 99 -47.25 -48.47 77.24
CA ARG A 99 -48.32 -48.38 78.25
C ARG A 99 -48.97 -49.73 78.55
N THR A 100 -49.13 -50.59 77.55
CA THR A 100 -49.76 -51.92 77.71
C THR A 100 -48.83 -52.85 78.48
N GLN A 101 -47.55 -52.88 78.13
CA GLN A 101 -46.53 -53.64 78.87
C GLN A 101 -46.45 -53.21 80.35
N LEU A 102 -46.46 -51.89 80.63
CA LEU A 102 -46.43 -51.37 82.01
C LEU A 102 -47.66 -51.85 82.81
N LEU A 103 -48.86 -51.87 82.20
CA LEU A 103 -50.07 -52.41 82.83
C LEU A 103 -50.01 -53.94 83.04
N GLU A 104 -49.34 -54.68 82.16
CA GLU A 104 -49.12 -56.13 82.33
C GLU A 104 -48.10 -56.43 83.46
N GLU A 105 -47.08 -55.60 83.61
CA GLU A 105 -46.12 -55.63 84.72
C GLU A 105 -46.81 -55.29 86.06
N GLU A 106 -47.62 -54.23 86.12
CA GLU A 106 -48.45 -53.88 87.29
C GLU A 106 -49.43 -55.00 87.67
N LEU A 107 -50.17 -55.54 86.69
CA LEU A 107 -51.09 -56.67 86.90
C LEU A 107 -50.39 -57.96 87.32
N SER A 108 -49.08 -58.08 87.06
CA SER A 108 -48.27 -59.22 87.52
C SER A 108 -47.77 -59.00 88.95
N SER A 109 -47.27 -57.81 89.29
CA SER A 109 -46.90 -57.45 90.67
C SER A 109 -48.08 -57.61 91.64
N LEU A 110 -49.26 -57.12 91.25
CA LEU A 110 -50.48 -57.25 92.07
C LEU A 110 -50.92 -58.71 92.28
N LYS A 111 -50.60 -59.63 91.36
CA LYS A 111 -50.84 -61.08 91.54
C LYS A 111 -49.81 -61.70 92.50
N GLU A 112 -48.54 -61.32 92.41
CA GLU A 112 -47.49 -61.74 93.35
C GLU A 112 -47.85 -61.29 94.78
N GLU A 113 -48.20 -60.02 94.95
CA GLU A 113 -48.58 -59.44 96.24
C GLU A 113 -49.83 -60.12 96.83
N LEU A 114 -50.85 -60.40 96.00
CA LEU A 114 -52.04 -61.14 96.41
C LEU A 114 -51.70 -62.57 96.88
N ALA A 115 -50.83 -63.28 96.14
CA ALA A 115 -50.39 -64.62 96.51
C ALA A 115 -49.58 -64.63 97.82
N LEU A 116 -48.71 -63.64 98.03
CA LEU A 116 -47.98 -63.44 99.29
C LEU A 116 -48.93 -63.15 100.46
N CYS A 117 -49.94 -62.30 100.27
CA CYS A 117 -50.97 -62.01 101.27
C CYS A 117 -51.79 -63.26 101.64
N GLN A 118 -52.12 -64.11 100.66
CA GLN A 118 -52.81 -65.38 100.89
C GLN A 118 -51.93 -66.35 101.69
N ALA A 119 -50.64 -66.48 101.34
CA ALA A 119 -49.70 -67.34 102.07
C ALA A 119 -49.51 -66.90 103.53
N ASP A 120 -49.42 -65.58 103.79
CA ASP A 120 -49.31 -65.05 105.16
C ASP A 120 -50.63 -65.19 105.95
N LYS A 121 -51.80 -65.06 105.31
CA LYS A 121 -53.10 -65.36 105.93
C LYS A 121 -53.18 -66.81 106.41
N GLU A 122 -52.86 -67.78 105.56
CA GLU A 122 -52.92 -69.20 105.93
C GLU A 122 -51.84 -69.57 106.96
N PHE A 123 -50.67 -68.94 106.91
CA PHE A 123 -49.64 -69.08 107.95
C PHE A 123 -50.14 -68.59 109.32
N VAL A 124 -50.70 -67.38 109.40
CA VAL A 124 -51.24 -66.82 110.66
C VAL A 124 -52.41 -67.64 111.18
N TRP A 125 -53.30 -68.13 110.31
CA TRP A 125 -54.41 -69.01 110.69
C TRP A 125 -53.93 -70.35 111.25
N SER A 126 -52.93 -70.97 110.61
CA SER A 126 -52.30 -72.22 111.08
C SER A 126 -51.58 -72.05 112.42
N LEU A 127 -50.87 -70.93 112.60
CA LEU A 127 -50.18 -70.58 113.85
C LEU A 127 -51.18 -70.35 114.99
N TRP A 128 -52.22 -69.54 114.76
CA TRP A 128 -53.30 -69.31 115.72
C TRP A 128 -53.98 -70.62 116.13
N LYS A 129 -54.28 -71.49 115.17
CA LYS A 129 -54.94 -72.77 115.44
C LYS A 129 -54.06 -73.72 116.27
N ARG A 130 -52.73 -73.69 116.09
CA ARG A 130 -51.75 -74.45 116.90
C ARG A 130 -51.63 -73.92 118.32
N LEU A 131 -51.67 -72.60 118.49
CA LEU A 131 -51.63 -71.94 119.81
C LEU A 131 -52.92 -72.10 120.62
N GLN A 132 -54.04 -72.51 119.99
CA GLN A 132 -55.33 -72.76 120.63
C GLN A 132 -55.45 -74.13 121.32
N VAL A 133 -54.40 -74.97 121.29
CA VAL A 133 -54.37 -76.28 121.95
C VAL A 133 -54.12 -76.10 123.46
N THR A 134 -54.66 -77.00 124.30
CA THR A 134 -54.62 -76.88 125.77
C THR A 134 -53.22 -76.86 126.39
N ASN A 135 -52.20 -77.38 125.69
CA ASN A 135 -50.78 -77.21 126.00
C ASN A 135 -50.03 -77.01 124.66
N PRO A 136 -49.76 -75.76 124.24
CA PRO A 136 -49.12 -75.50 122.95
C PRO A 136 -47.59 -75.58 123.04
N ASP A 137 -46.94 -76.20 122.03
CA ASP A 137 -45.49 -76.16 121.88
C ASP A 137 -45.06 -74.78 121.36
N LEU A 138 -44.68 -73.91 122.30
CA LEU A 138 -44.19 -72.56 122.02
C LEU A 138 -42.85 -72.56 121.27
N THR A 139 -42.00 -73.57 121.49
CA THR A 139 -40.69 -73.68 120.80
C THR A 139 -40.91 -73.91 119.32
N GLN A 140 -41.73 -74.91 118.96
CA GLN A 140 -42.09 -75.19 117.58
C GLN A 140 -42.85 -74.02 116.92
N ALA A 141 -43.75 -73.35 117.66
CA ALA A 141 -44.45 -72.16 117.16
C ALA A 141 -43.47 -71.01 116.82
N VAL A 142 -42.48 -70.75 117.69
CA VAL A 142 -41.42 -69.75 117.43
C VAL A 142 -40.53 -70.17 116.26
N SER A 143 -40.13 -71.44 116.16
CA SER A 143 -39.33 -71.94 115.03
C SER A 143 -40.02 -71.73 113.67
N LEU A 144 -41.35 -71.91 113.60
CA LEU A 144 -42.13 -71.66 112.39
C LEU A 144 -42.18 -70.17 112.01
N VAL A 145 -42.24 -69.27 112.99
CA VAL A 145 -42.18 -67.82 112.76
C VAL A 145 -40.78 -67.40 112.28
N VAL A 146 -39.73 -67.89 112.92
CA VAL A 146 -38.34 -67.59 112.54
C VAL A 146 -38.04 -68.08 111.11
N GLU A 147 -38.45 -69.29 110.76
CA GLU A 147 -38.26 -69.84 109.41
C GLU A 147 -39.10 -69.07 108.36
N ARG A 148 -40.33 -68.63 108.69
CA ARG A 148 -41.14 -67.81 107.77
C ARG A 148 -40.52 -66.44 107.52
N GLU A 149 -40.02 -65.76 108.54
CA GLU A 149 -39.37 -64.46 108.37
C GLU A 149 -37.99 -64.57 107.69
N LYS A 150 -37.23 -65.65 107.95
CA LYS A 150 -36.04 -66.01 107.16
C LYS A 150 -36.35 -66.16 105.68
N GLN A 151 -37.38 -66.93 105.31
CA GLN A 151 -37.79 -67.10 103.92
C GLN A 151 -38.23 -65.78 103.26
N LYS A 152 -38.84 -64.86 104.02
CA LYS A 152 -39.17 -63.50 103.54
C LYS A 152 -37.93 -62.63 103.32
N ALA A 153 -36.91 -62.75 104.16
CA ALA A 153 -35.62 -62.07 103.95
C ALA A 153 -34.93 -62.62 102.69
N GLU A 154 -34.75 -63.95 102.60
CA GLU A 154 -34.15 -64.63 101.45
C GLU A 154 -34.91 -64.38 100.13
N ALA A 155 -36.22 -64.11 100.18
CA ALA A 155 -37.00 -63.69 99.01
C ALA A 155 -36.71 -62.25 98.57
N LYS A 156 -36.55 -61.31 99.52
CA LYS A 156 -36.14 -59.92 99.24
C LYS A 156 -34.72 -59.88 98.69
N ASP A 157 -33.80 -60.61 99.29
CA ASP A 157 -32.39 -60.66 98.87
C ASP A 157 -32.26 -61.22 97.44
N ARG A 158 -33.03 -62.25 97.09
CA ARG A 158 -33.11 -62.75 95.70
C ARG A 158 -33.65 -61.70 94.73
N LYS A 159 -34.73 -60.98 95.07
CA LYS A 159 -35.28 -59.91 94.20
C LYS A 159 -34.30 -58.72 94.07
N ILE A 160 -33.50 -58.43 95.11
CA ILE A 160 -32.40 -57.45 95.05
C ILE A 160 -31.29 -57.93 94.09
N LEU A 161 -30.85 -59.19 94.20
CA LEU A 161 -29.83 -59.76 93.32
C LEU A 161 -30.27 -59.81 91.84
N GLU A 162 -31.53 -60.14 91.58
CA GLU A 162 -32.15 -60.09 90.25
C GLU A 162 -32.16 -58.66 89.68
N ILE A 163 -32.60 -57.67 90.48
CA ILE A 163 -32.56 -56.24 90.10
C ILE A 163 -31.13 -55.77 89.82
N LEU A 164 -30.13 -56.26 90.55
CA LEU A 164 -28.72 -55.95 90.28
C LEU A 164 -28.26 -56.57 88.96
N GLN A 165 -28.50 -57.86 88.72
CA GLN A 165 -28.12 -58.54 87.47
C GLN A 165 -28.75 -57.88 86.23
N VAL A 166 -30.02 -57.49 86.29
CA VAL A 166 -30.69 -56.75 85.19
C VAL A 166 -30.07 -55.36 84.98
N LYS A 167 -29.68 -54.66 86.05
CA LYS A 167 -29.00 -53.35 85.96
C LYS A 167 -27.59 -53.48 85.40
N ASP A 168 -26.81 -54.45 85.85
CA ASP A 168 -25.44 -54.68 85.39
C ASP A 168 -25.42 -55.02 83.89
N ALA A 169 -26.33 -55.91 83.45
CA ALA A 169 -26.52 -56.20 82.03
C ALA A 169 -26.93 -54.94 81.22
N LYS A 170 -27.80 -54.08 81.78
CA LYS A 170 -28.20 -52.84 81.10
C LYS A 170 -27.09 -51.79 81.05
N ILE A 171 -26.26 -51.71 82.08
CA ILE A 171 -25.05 -50.87 82.09
C ILE A 171 -24.10 -51.33 80.98
N GLN A 172 -23.82 -52.63 80.88
CA GLN A 172 -22.95 -53.19 79.85
C GLN A 172 -23.48 -52.91 78.42
N GLU A 173 -24.79 -53.00 78.19
CA GLU A 173 -25.43 -52.65 76.91
C GLU A 173 -25.27 -51.15 76.58
N LEU A 174 -25.34 -50.27 77.57
CA LEU A 174 -25.16 -48.83 77.42
C LEU A 174 -23.69 -48.47 77.17
N GLU A 175 -22.75 -49.08 77.90
CA GLU A 175 -21.30 -48.90 77.69
C GLU A 175 -20.86 -49.37 76.29
N GLN A 176 -21.35 -50.51 75.82
CA GLN A 176 -21.11 -50.99 74.46
C GLN A 176 -21.64 -49.98 73.42
N ARG A 177 -22.87 -49.48 73.60
CA ARG A 177 -23.47 -48.47 72.71
C ARG A 177 -22.71 -47.15 72.74
N GLU A 178 -22.27 -46.67 73.91
CA GLU A 178 -21.42 -45.48 74.02
C GLU A 178 -20.11 -45.69 73.25
N SER A 179 -19.46 -46.84 73.40
CA SER A 179 -18.19 -47.13 72.73
C SER A 179 -18.32 -47.13 71.20
N GLY A 180 -19.42 -47.68 70.66
CA GLY A 180 -19.73 -47.65 69.23
C GLY A 180 -19.98 -46.23 68.72
N LEU A 181 -20.87 -45.48 69.37
CA LEU A 181 -21.16 -44.08 69.01
C LEU A 181 -19.91 -43.20 69.10
N LYS A 182 -19.03 -43.43 70.08
CA LYS A 182 -17.75 -42.73 70.25
C LYS A 182 -16.76 -43.03 69.13
N GLN A 183 -16.76 -44.24 68.58
CA GLN A 183 -16.01 -44.59 67.39
C GLN A 183 -16.61 -43.95 66.13
N GLU A 184 -17.93 -44.01 65.94
CA GLU A 184 -18.62 -43.37 64.81
C GLU A 184 -18.38 -41.84 64.77
N ILE A 185 -18.44 -41.17 65.93
CA ILE A 185 -18.09 -39.75 66.08
C ILE A 185 -16.63 -39.50 65.70
N ASN A 186 -15.71 -40.38 66.09
CA ASN A 186 -14.28 -40.26 65.72
C ASN A 186 -14.08 -40.35 64.19
N ASP A 187 -14.76 -41.28 63.52
CA ASP A 187 -14.67 -41.49 62.07
C ASP A 187 -15.47 -40.46 61.26
N LEU A 188 -16.51 -39.84 61.85
CA LEU A 188 -17.14 -38.62 61.33
C LEU A 188 -16.19 -37.41 61.42
N VAL A 189 -15.49 -37.23 62.54
CA VAL A 189 -14.53 -36.14 62.74
C VAL A 189 -13.35 -36.26 61.77
N LYS A 190 -12.77 -37.45 61.56
CA LYS A 190 -11.72 -37.68 60.55
C LYS A 190 -12.18 -37.28 59.14
N ARG A 191 -13.37 -37.73 58.73
CA ARG A 191 -13.94 -37.38 57.41
C ARG A 191 -14.21 -35.89 57.28
N LYS A 192 -14.69 -35.23 58.35
CA LYS A 192 -14.88 -33.79 58.36
C LYS A 192 -13.55 -33.04 58.14
N ILE A 193 -12.49 -33.42 58.86
CA ILE A 193 -11.17 -32.79 58.73
C ILE A 193 -10.66 -32.89 57.28
N ALA A 194 -10.70 -34.08 56.68
CA ALA A 194 -10.27 -34.27 55.30
C ALA A 194 -11.11 -33.45 54.28
N ILE A 195 -12.41 -33.26 54.55
CA ILE A 195 -13.29 -32.40 53.74
C ILE A 195 -12.95 -30.91 53.93
N ASP A 196 -12.69 -30.48 55.17
CA ASP A 196 -12.31 -29.10 55.48
C ASP A 196 -10.93 -28.74 54.88
N GLU A 197 -9.97 -29.67 54.87
CA GLU A 197 -8.67 -29.56 54.19
C GLU A 197 -8.83 -29.46 52.66
N ALA A 198 -9.64 -30.33 52.05
CA ALA A 198 -9.94 -30.26 50.61
C ALA A 198 -10.66 -28.94 50.23
N ASN A 199 -11.59 -28.47 51.06
CA ASN A 199 -12.25 -27.18 50.89
C ASN A 199 -11.27 -26.00 51.01
N ALA A 200 -10.28 -26.07 51.90
CA ALA A 200 -9.23 -25.06 52.00
C ALA A 200 -8.32 -25.05 50.76
N PHE A 201 -7.94 -26.23 50.26
CA PHE A 201 -7.17 -26.37 49.02
C PHE A 201 -7.91 -25.77 47.81
N LEU A 202 -9.18 -26.14 47.59
CA LEU A 202 -9.99 -25.62 46.49
C LEU A 202 -10.23 -24.10 46.57
N ARG A 203 -10.33 -23.53 47.78
CA ARG A 203 -10.38 -22.07 47.98
C ARG A 203 -9.09 -21.38 47.55
N ASN A 204 -7.94 -21.99 47.82
CA ASN A 204 -6.64 -21.46 47.40
C ASN A 204 -6.49 -21.53 45.87
N GLU A 205 -6.82 -22.67 45.24
CA GLU A 205 -6.82 -22.78 43.77
C GLU A 205 -7.77 -21.77 43.10
N PHE A 206 -8.97 -21.57 43.65
CA PHE A 206 -9.90 -20.57 43.14
C PHE A 206 -9.37 -19.13 43.27
N SER A 207 -8.70 -18.80 44.39
CA SER A 207 -8.02 -17.52 44.58
C SER A 207 -6.90 -17.31 43.55
N ASP A 208 -6.07 -18.33 43.32
CA ASP A 208 -4.99 -18.31 42.35
C ASP A 208 -5.49 -18.18 40.90
N LEU A 209 -6.57 -18.87 40.55
CA LEU A 209 -7.22 -18.75 39.25
C LEU A 209 -7.88 -17.37 39.07
N GLN A 210 -8.52 -16.83 40.11
CA GLN A 210 -9.07 -15.47 40.08
C GLN A 210 -7.97 -14.42 39.94
N LYS A 211 -6.80 -14.62 40.56
CA LYS A 211 -5.62 -13.76 40.36
C LYS A 211 -5.11 -13.86 38.91
N LYS A 212 -4.81 -15.07 38.42
CA LYS A 212 -4.36 -15.32 37.03
C LYS A 212 -5.33 -14.75 35.99
N PHE A 213 -6.63 -14.74 36.27
CA PHE A 213 -7.64 -14.09 35.41
C PHE A 213 -7.55 -12.56 35.42
N LYS A 214 -7.37 -11.93 36.60
CA LYS A 214 -7.15 -10.47 36.71
C LYS A 214 -5.86 -10.05 36.01
N ASP A 215 -4.77 -10.79 36.23
CA ASP A 215 -3.46 -10.53 35.64
C ASP A 215 -3.56 -10.57 34.10
N LYS A 216 -4.12 -11.65 33.52
CA LYS A 216 -4.35 -11.77 32.07
C LYS A 216 -5.32 -10.73 31.50
N SER A 217 -6.30 -10.29 32.27
CA SER A 217 -7.23 -9.22 31.86
C SER A 217 -6.51 -7.87 31.73
N HIS A 218 -5.54 -7.60 32.61
CA HIS A 218 -4.66 -6.43 32.51
C HIS A 218 -3.69 -6.55 31.34
N GLU A 219 -3.01 -7.69 31.17
CA GLU A 219 -2.13 -7.97 30.02
C GLU A 219 -2.84 -7.76 28.68
N LEU A 220 -4.08 -8.26 28.56
CA LEU A 220 -4.90 -8.10 27.36
C LEU A 220 -5.28 -6.64 27.11
N LYS A 221 -5.60 -5.87 28.15
CA LYS A 221 -5.89 -4.44 28.05
C LYS A 221 -4.67 -3.66 27.54
N ASP A 222 -3.50 -3.93 28.12
CA ASP A 222 -2.27 -3.21 27.81
C ASP A 222 -1.74 -3.60 26.40
N ALA A 223 -1.89 -4.87 26.03
CA ALA A 223 -1.62 -5.34 24.67
C ALA A 223 -2.56 -4.66 23.65
N LYS A 224 -3.85 -4.50 23.96
CA LYS A 224 -4.81 -3.78 23.11
C LYS A 224 -4.42 -2.31 22.93
N GLU A 225 -4.02 -1.63 24.00
CA GLU A 225 -3.54 -0.24 23.93
C GLU A 225 -2.24 -0.13 23.11
N CYS A 226 -1.31 -1.07 23.27
CA CYS A 226 -0.08 -1.15 22.47
C CYS A 226 -0.37 -1.36 20.97
N VAL A 227 -1.36 -2.19 20.62
CA VAL A 227 -1.81 -2.37 19.23
C VAL A 227 -2.46 -1.09 18.71
N GLN A 228 -3.41 -0.50 19.43
CA GLN A 228 -4.10 0.72 19.02
C GLN A 228 -3.14 1.89 18.79
N ASN A 229 -2.13 2.07 19.65
CA ASN A 229 -1.11 3.10 19.48
C ASN A 229 -0.22 2.86 18.24
N LYS A 230 0.06 1.60 17.88
CA LYS A 230 0.78 1.24 16.64
C LYS A 230 -0.10 1.41 15.39
N GLU A 231 -1.39 1.09 15.47
CA GLU A 231 -2.35 1.35 14.40
C GLU A 231 -2.46 2.85 14.10
N GLU A 232 -2.51 3.70 15.13
CA GLU A 232 -2.53 5.16 14.95
C GLU A 232 -1.20 5.70 14.41
N GLN A 233 -0.05 5.18 14.88
CA GLN A 233 1.25 5.52 14.31
C GLN A 233 1.34 5.12 12.83
N ASN A 234 0.83 3.94 12.46
CA ASN A 234 0.76 3.49 11.07
C ASN A 234 -0.18 4.37 10.24
N ARG A 235 -1.33 4.80 10.78
CA ARG A 235 -2.26 5.73 10.13
C ARG A 235 -1.57 7.06 9.78
N LEU A 236 -0.79 7.61 10.71
CA LEU A 236 -0.02 8.84 10.50
C LEU A 236 1.10 8.66 9.46
N VAL A 237 1.81 7.53 9.48
CA VAL A 237 2.84 7.22 8.48
C VAL A 237 2.25 7.06 7.08
N ILE A 238 1.12 6.36 6.94
CA ILE A 238 0.40 6.21 5.66
C ILE A 238 -0.02 7.59 5.13
N LYS A 239 -0.68 8.41 5.95
CA LYS A 239 -1.12 9.76 5.57
C LYS A 239 0.05 10.64 5.08
N ASN A 240 1.21 10.58 5.75
CA ASN A 240 2.40 11.32 5.33
C ASN A 240 2.95 10.82 3.99
N LEU A 241 2.92 9.50 3.74
CA LEU A 241 3.36 8.91 2.47
C LEU A 241 2.39 9.22 1.32
N GLU A 242 1.08 9.27 1.59
CA GLU A 242 0.05 9.74 0.65
C GLU A 242 0.29 11.21 0.28
N GLU A 243 0.54 12.08 1.26
CA GLU A 243 0.84 13.50 1.02
C GLU A 243 2.13 13.72 0.21
N GLU A 244 3.20 12.96 0.46
CA GLU A 244 4.41 13.01 -0.36
C GLU A 244 4.20 12.43 -1.77
N ASN A 245 3.39 11.37 -1.90
CA ASN A 245 3.04 10.81 -3.21
C ASN A 245 2.26 11.80 -4.07
N GLU A 246 1.31 12.56 -3.50
CA GLU A 246 0.60 13.63 -4.24
C GLU A 246 1.52 14.79 -4.64
N LYS A 247 2.50 15.15 -3.81
CA LYS A 247 3.54 16.15 -4.16
C LYS A 247 4.43 15.67 -5.31
N LEU A 248 4.81 14.39 -5.31
CA LEU A 248 5.58 13.79 -6.40
C LEU A 248 4.73 13.63 -7.67
N SER A 249 3.45 13.28 -7.56
CA SER A 249 2.49 13.15 -8.66
C SER A 249 2.28 14.49 -9.38
N THR A 250 2.03 15.56 -8.62
CA THR A 250 1.90 16.93 -9.16
C THR A 250 3.20 17.40 -9.81
N HIS A 251 4.36 17.20 -9.18
CA HIS A 251 5.66 17.54 -9.78
C HIS A 251 5.94 16.76 -11.08
N CYS A 252 5.58 15.46 -11.15
CA CYS A 252 5.68 14.68 -12.39
C CYS A 252 4.76 15.23 -13.50
N ALA A 253 3.54 15.67 -13.15
CA ALA A 253 2.62 16.27 -14.10
C ALA A 253 3.14 17.62 -14.66
N ASP A 254 3.75 18.46 -13.82
CA ASP A 254 4.38 19.72 -14.24
C ASP A 254 5.58 19.48 -15.15
N LEU A 255 6.47 18.54 -14.81
CA LEU A 255 7.61 18.17 -15.66
C LEU A 255 7.17 17.60 -17.02
N LEU A 256 6.10 16.79 -17.06
CA LEU A 256 5.51 16.32 -18.32
C LEU A 256 4.92 17.48 -19.15
N ASN A 257 4.31 18.47 -18.48
CA ASN A 257 3.78 19.66 -19.14
C ASN A 257 4.92 20.49 -19.78
N ASP A 258 6.01 20.72 -19.06
CA ASP A 258 7.17 21.48 -19.57
C ASP A 258 7.94 20.74 -20.67
N LEU A 259 8.11 19.41 -20.56
CA LEU A 259 8.67 18.61 -21.66
C LEU A 259 7.82 18.72 -22.94
N GLU A 260 6.50 18.79 -22.80
CA GLU A 260 5.58 18.95 -23.92
C GLU A 260 5.56 20.39 -24.48
N LYS A 261 5.77 21.43 -23.65
CA LYS A 261 6.06 22.80 -24.11
C LYS A 261 7.36 22.83 -24.93
N LEU A 262 8.43 22.21 -24.43
CA LEU A 262 9.74 22.16 -25.08
C LEU A 262 9.68 21.42 -26.43
N ARG A 263 8.98 20.29 -26.52
CA ARG A 263 8.74 19.59 -27.82
C ARG A 263 8.03 20.48 -28.84
N LYS A 264 7.05 21.26 -28.42
CA LYS A 264 6.34 22.21 -29.30
C LYS A 264 7.25 23.33 -29.81
N GLN A 265 8.12 23.86 -28.95
CA GLN A 265 9.15 24.82 -29.34
C GLN A 265 10.20 24.20 -30.28
N GLU A 266 10.68 22.99 -30.00
CA GLU A 266 11.66 22.27 -30.82
C GLU A 266 11.10 21.95 -32.22
N ALA A 267 9.83 21.53 -32.30
CA ALA A 267 9.10 21.33 -33.55
C ALA A 267 8.85 22.64 -34.33
N HIS A 268 8.71 23.78 -33.65
CA HIS A 268 8.67 25.10 -34.27
C HIS A 268 10.04 25.47 -34.85
N TRP A 269 11.12 25.38 -34.06
CA TRP A 269 12.48 25.69 -34.51
C TRP A 269 12.95 24.79 -35.65
N ARG A 270 12.54 23.51 -35.70
CA ARG A 270 12.79 22.66 -36.87
C ARG A 270 12.13 23.17 -38.15
N LYS A 271 10.89 23.68 -38.08
CA LYS A 271 10.21 24.28 -39.24
C LYS A 271 10.91 25.55 -39.72
N GLU A 272 11.27 26.44 -38.79
CA GLU A 272 12.01 27.66 -39.12
C GLU A 272 13.39 27.33 -39.70
N LYS A 273 14.10 26.34 -39.15
CA LYS A 273 15.37 25.87 -39.73
C LYS A 273 15.18 25.37 -41.17
N HIS A 274 14.19 24.52 -41.44
CA HIS A 274 13.94 24.06 -42.81
C HIS A 274 13.55 25.22 -43.77
N SER A 275 12.86 26.24 -43.27
CA SER A 275 12.55 27.48 -43.99
C SER A 275 13.81 28.30 -44.31
N THR A 276 14.77 28.39 -43.38
CA THR A 276 16.07 29.05 -43.63
C THR A 276 16.99 28.24 -44.53
N ASP A 277 17.09 26.92 -44.33
CA ASP A 277 17.91 26.01 -45.13
C ASP A 277 17.47 26.05 -46.61
N ALA A 278 16.16 26.08 -46.88
CA ALA A 278 15.62 26.23 -48.23
C ALA A 278 15.95 27.59 -48.88
N LYS A 279 15.95 28.69 -48.10
CA LYS A 279 16.34 30.03 -48.58
C LYS A 279 17.84 30.10 -48.86
N ILE A 280 18.67 29.52 -47.99
CA ILE A 280 20.12 29.42 -48.18
C ILE A 280 20.42 28.69 -49.48
N LYS A 281 19.83 27.50 -49.69
CA LYS A 281 20.01 26.75 -50.93
C LYS A 281 19.60 27.56 -52.17
N ALA A 282 18.45 28.26 -52.11
CA ALA A 282 18.03 29.12 -53.23
C ALA A 282 19.03 30.27 -53.51
N PHE A 283 19.69 30.82 -52.49
CA PHE A 283 20.77 31.80 -52.70
C PHE A 283 22.06 31.14 -53.24
N GLU A 284 22.41 29.93 -52.81
CA GLU A 284 23.53 29.16 -53.36
C GLU A 284 23.32 28.84 -54.86
N ASP A 285 22.15 28.34 -55.23
CA ASP A 285 21.76 28.06 -56.62
C ASP A 285 21.83 29.36 -57.48
N ASN A 286 21.33 30.50 -56.96
CA ASN A 286 21.42 31.80 -57.64
C ASN A 286 22.87 32.32 -57.78
N LEU A 287 23.72 32.13 -56.77
CA LEU A 287 25.14 32.51 -56.82
C LEU A 287 25.94 31.64 -57.80
N ILE A 288 25.55 30.36 -57.95
CA ILE A 288 26.10 29.45 -58.96
C ILE A 288 25.71 29.92 -60.37
N GLU A 289 24.46 30.33 -60.60
CA GLU A 289 24.03 30.82 -61.93
C GLU A 289 24.68 32.16 -62.28
N ALA A 290 24.67 33.14 -61.36
CA ALA A 290 25.34 34.42 -61.56
C ALA A 290 26.85 34.26 -61.84
N ARG A 291 27.52 33.25 -61.26
CA ARG A 291 28.91 32.91 -61.59
C ARG A 291 29.06 32.44 -63.05
N LYS A 292 28.14 31.63 -63.57
CA LYS A 292 28.15 31.20 -64.99
C LYS A 292 27.91 32.38 -65.91
N GLU A 293 26.98 33.27 -65.57
CA GLU A 293 26.72 34.49 -66.34
C GLU A 293 27.97 35.39 -66.41
N ILE A 294 28.68 35.55 -65.28
CA ILE A 294 29.96 36.26 -65.22
C ILE A 294 31.00 35.57 -66.13
N GLU A 295 31.17 34.25 -66.04
CA GLU A 295 32.12 33.48 -66.87
C GLU A 295 31.81 33.58 -68.37
N VAL A 296 30.53 33.54 -68.76
CA VAL A 296 30.06 33.80 -70.13
C VAL A 296 30.33 35.26 -70.55
N SER A 297 30.13 36.23 -69.65
CA SER A 297 30.42 37.65 -69.92
C SER A 297 31.92 37.92 -70.09
N GLN A 298 32.76 37.29 -69.27
CA GLN A 298 34.21 37.36 -69.34
C GLN A 298 34.73 36.69 -70.62
N SER A 299 34.13 35.56 -71.01
CA SER A 299 34.43 34.90 -72.29
C SER A 299 34.12 35.81 -73.48
N LYS A 300 32.96 36.50 -73.46
CA LYS A 300 32.60 37.51 -74.48
C LYS A 300 33.56 38.70 -74.49
N TYR A 301 33.92 39.22 -73.32
CA TYR A 301 34.88 40.32 -73.18
C TYR A 301 36.26 39.94 -73.75
N ASN A 302 36.79 38.77 -73.42
CA ASN A 302 38.06 38.26 -73.93
C ASN A 302 38.04 38.10 -75.46
N ALA A 303 36.91 37.62 -76.03
CA ALA A 303 36.75 37.51 -77.47
C ALA A 303 36.72 38.89 -78.17
N LEU A 304 36.05 39.89 -77.58
CA LEU A 304 36.05 41.27 -78.08
C LEU A 304 37.42 41.93 -77.95
N LEU A 305 38.15 41.68 -76.86
CA LEU A 305 39.52 42.17 -76.65
C LEU A 305 40.49 41.58 -77.70
N LEU A 306 40.33 40.30 -78.06
CA LEU A 306 41.09 39.68 -79.14
C LEU A 306 40.76 40.30 -80.51
N GLN A 307 39.47 40.57 -80.80
CA GLN A 307 39.08 41.28 -82.03
C GLN A 307 39.64 42.70 -82.08
N LEU A 308 39.64 43.42 -80.95
CA LEU A 308 40.20 44.78 -80.84
C LEU A 308 41.72 44.76 -81.08
N ASN A 309 42.45 43.84 -80.46
CA ASN A 309 43.89 43.68 -80.68
C ASN A 309 44.21 43.37 -82.15
N ASN A 310 43.46 42.45 -82.78
CA ASN A 310 43.63 42.14 -84.21
C ASN A 310 43.39 43.40 -85.08
N LYS A 311 42.34 44.18 -84.80
CA LYS A 311 42.05 45.43 -85.51
C LYS A 311 43.08 46.53 -85.26
N GLN A 312 43.68 46.58 -84.06
CA GLN A 312 44.80 47.47 -83.75
C GLN A 312 46.05 47.07 -84.56
N SER A 313 46.34 45.77 -84.69
CA SER A 313 47.44 45.28 -85.55
C SER A 313 47.20 45.55 -87.04
N GLU A 314 45.97 45.35 -87.53
CA GLU A 314 45.58 45.74 -88.90
C GLU A 314 45.74 47.24 -89.15
N LEU A 315 45.43 48.08 -88.16
CA LEU A 315 45.59 49.54 -88.25
C LEU A 315 47.07 49.94 -88.28
N ILE A 316 47.90 49.37 -87.40
CA ILE A 316 49.35 49.60 -87.38
C ILE A 316 49.98 49.19 -88.71
N GLN A 317 49.60 48.05 -89.28
CA GLN A 317 50.06 47.64 -90.62
C GLN A 317 49.66 48.67 -91.68
N LYS A 318 48.41 49.14 -91.69
CA LYS A 318 47.95 50.16 -92.64
C LYS A 318 48.66 51.51 -92.46
N ASP A 319 48.99 51.91 -91.24
CA ASP A 319 49.78 53.14 -91.00
C ASP A 319 51.23 52.97 -91.49
N MET A 320 51.81 51.77 -91.40
CA MET A 320 53.09 51.46 -92.04
C MET A 320 53.00 51.51 -93.57
N ASP A 321 51.96 50.90 -94.16
CA ASP A 321 51.73 50.90 -95.62
C ASP A 321 51.48 52.34 -96.14
N ILE A 322 50.68 53.13 -95.45
CA ILE A 322 50.44 54.56 -95.75
C ILE A 322 51.74 55.37 -95.63
N THR A 323 52.60 55.04 -94.67
CA THR A 323 53.90 55.69 -94.49
C THR A 323 54.89 55.31 -95.61
N LEU A 324 54.83 54.08 -96.13
CA LEU A 324 55.57 53.65 -97.30
C LEU A 324 55.09 54.38 -98.56
N VAL A 325 53.78 54.36 -98.86
CA VAL A 325 53.20 55.04 -100.02
C VAL A 325 53.44 56.55 -99.99
N LYS A 326 53.47 57.17 -98.79
CA LYS A 326 53.88 58.59 -98.65
C LYS A 326 55.35 58.84 -99.03
N LYS A 327 56.27 57.90 -98.77
CA LYS A 327 57.66 57.99 -99.24
C LYS A 327 57.75 57.80 -100.76
N GLU A 328 57.11 56.76 -101.29
CA GLU A 328 57.08 56.48 -102.73
C GLU A 328 56.50 57.68 -103.53
N LEU A 329 55.44 58.31 -103.02
CA LEU A 329 54.85 59.51 -103.59
C LEU A 329 55.78 60.73 -103.46
N GLN A 330 56.53 60.85 -102.37
CA GLN A 330 57.53 61.91 -102.19
C GLN A 330 58.74 61.73 -103.13
N GLU A 331 59.17 60.49 -103.37
CA GLU A 331 60.20 60.11 -104.33
C GLU A 331 59.74 60.36 -105.77
N LEU A 332 58.52 59.95 -106.13
CA LEU A 332 57.87 60.31 -107.40
C LEU A 332 57.76 61.82 -107.61
N GLN A 333 57.43 62.59 -106.57
CA GLN A 333 57.39 64.06 -106.66
C GLN A 333 58.80 64.65 -106.89
N ASN A 334 59.84 64.04 -106.33
CA ASN A 334 61.23 64.47 -106.53
C ASN A 334 61.75 64.11 -107.93
N LEU A 335 61.43 62.91 -108.42
CA LEU A 335 61.69 62.48 -109.81
C LEU A 335 60.93 63.36 -110.82
N TYR A 336 59.67 63.72 -110.53
CA TYR A 336 58.90 64.65 -111.36
C TYR A 336 59.56 66.04 -111.40
N LYS A 337 60.03 66.58 -110.25
CA LYS A 337 60.78 67.84 -110.22
C LYS A 337 62.06 67.76 -111.07
N GLN A 338 62.86 66.70 -110.93
CA GLN A 338 64.06 66.46 -111.75
C GLN A 338 63.72 66.39 -113.25
N ASN A 339 62.69 65.63 -113.62
CA ASN A 339 62.26 65.51 -115.01
C ASN A 339 61.76 66.86 -115.56
N SER A 340 61.02 67.65 -114.76
CA SER A 340 60.59 68.99 -115.16
C SER A 340 61.76 69.96 -115.37
N ALA A 341 62.84 69.82 -114.57
CA ALA A 341 64.07 70.59 -114.76
C ALA A 341 64.84 70.16 -116.02
N HIS A 342 64.88 68.85 -116.34
CA HIS A 342 65.43 68.37 -117.61
C HIS A 342 64.60 68.85 -118.81
N THR A 343 63.27 68.82 -118.74
CA THR A 343 62.40 69.37 -119.79
C THR A 343 62.63 70.88 -119.97
N ALA A 344 62.87 71.63 -118.88
CA ALA A 344 63.22 73.05 -118.97
C ALA A 344 64.58 73.27 -119.66
N GLN A 345 65.63 72.52 -119.27
CA GLN A 345 66.93 72.53 -119.96
C GLN A 345 66.81 72.16 -121.45
N GLN A 346 65.94 71.20 -121.78
CA GLN A 346 65.70 70.76 -123.15
C GLN A 346 64.93 71.80 -123.97
N ALA A 347 63.99 72.53 -123.36
CA ALA A 347 63.32 73.68 -123.98
C ALA A 347 64.28 74.86 -124.21
N GLU A 348 65.18 75.13 -123.26
CA GLU A 348 66.22 76.17 -123.37
C GLU A 348 67.21 75.85 -124.51
N LEU A 349 67.61 74.58 -124.66
CA LEU A 349 68.41 74.09 -125.80
C LEU A 349 67.66 74.24 -127.14
N ILE A 350 66.35 73.92 -127.19
CA ILE A 350 65.52 74.14 -128.37
C ILE A 350 65.43 75.62 -128.73
N GLN A 351 65.33 76.52 -127.74
CA GLN A 351 65.31 77.96 -127.96
C GLN A 351 66.64 78.48 -128.52
N GLN A 352 67.79 77.98 -128.03
CA GLN A 352 69.11 78.28 -128.59
C GLN A 352 69.21 77.84 -130.07
N LEU A 353 68.73 76.64 -130.39
CA LEU A 353 68.67 76.13 -131.76
C LEU A 353 67.75 76.96 -132.68
N GLN A 354 66.62 77.46 -132.16
CA GLN A 354 65.71 78.34 -132.90
C GLN A 354 66.34 79.72 -133.20
N VAL A 355 67.05 80.32 -132.24
CA VAL A 355 67.77 81.58 -132.45
C VAL A 355 68.85 81.42 -133.52
N LEU A 356 69.67 80.37 -133.43
CA LEU A 356 70.71 80.08 -134.42
C LEU A 356 70.15 79.89 -135.83
N ASN A 357 68.98 79.23 -135.96
CA ASN A 357 68.31 79.04 -137.24
C ASN A 357 67.74 80.36 -137.79
N MET A 358 67.21 81.23 -136.93
CA MET A 358 66.76 82.57 -137.32
C MET A 358 67.90 83.46 -137.83
N ASP A 359 69.04 83.51 -137.15
CA ASP A 359 70.20 84.27 -137.64
C ASP A 359 70.75 83.68 -138.95
N THR A 360 70.72 82.36 -139.12
CA THR A 360 71.07 81.70 -140.39
C THR A 360 70.15 82.13 -141.53
N GLN A 361 68.82 82.13 -141.33
CA GLN A 361 67.87 82.60 -142.34
C GLN A 361 67.97 84.11 -142.62
N LYS A 362 68.37 84.89 -141.63
CA LYS A 362 68.59 86.34 -141.76
C LYS A 362 69.84 86.66 -142.58
N VAL A 363 70.92 85.88 -142.44
CA VAL A 363 72.11 85.98 -143.30
C VAL A 363 71.78 85.62 -144.75
N LEU A 364 71.01 84.55 -144.99
CA LEU A 364 70.56 84.16 -146.34
C LEU A 364 69.75 85.28 -147.01
N ARG A 365 68.75 85.84 -146.31
CA ARG A 365 67.91 86.91 -146.86
C ARG A 365 68.70 88.18 -147.19
N ASN A 366 69.69 88.53 -146.35
CA ASN A 366 70.61 89.62 -146.63
C ASN A 366 71.49 89.39 -147.89
N GLN A 367 71.71 88.14 -148.33
CA GLN A 367 72.37 87.86 -149.61
C GLN A 367 71.40 87.96 -150.79
N GLU A 368 70.14 87.52 -150.62
CA GLU A 368 69.07 87.65 -151.62
C GLU A 368 68.80 89.13 -151.97
N ASP A 369 68.75 90.01 -150.98
CA ASP A 369 68.55 91.46 -151.18
C ASP A 369 69.70 92.12 -151.95
N VAL A 370 70.96 91.69 -151.73
CA VAL A 370 72.14 92.20 -152.46
C VAL A 370 72.07 91.82 -153.94
N HIS A 371 71.82 90.55 -154.26
CA HIS A 371 71.72 90.10 -155.66
C HIS A 371 70.49 90.68 -156.39
N THR A 372 69.43 91.01 -155.66
CA THR A 372 68.26 91.70 -156.20
C THR A 372 68.58 93.17 -156.54
N ALA A 373 69.37 93.86 -155.71
CA ALA A 373 69.84 95.21 -155.98
C ALA A 373 70.80 95.27 -157.20
N GLU A 374 71.69 94.29 -157.35
CA GLU A 374 72.58 94.17 -158.50
C GLU A 374 71.81 93.95 -159.82
N SER A 375 70.77 93.11 -159.79
CA SER A 375 70.00 92.72 -160.98
C SER A 375 69.28 93.90 -161.66
N ILE A 376 68.75 94.86 -160.89
CA ILE A 376 68.00 96.00 -161.43
C ILE A 376 68.94 97.06 -162.05
N SER A 377 70.21 97.10 -161.63
CA SER A 377 71.23 98.00 -162.21
C SER A 377 71.49 97.69 -163.69
N TYR A 378 71.64 96.41 -164.04
CA TYR A 378 72.01 95.99 -165.39
C TYR A 378 70.87 96.05 -166.42
N GLN A 379 69.60 96.08 -166.00
CA GLN A 379 68.47 96.18 -166.92
C GLN A 379 68.29 97.58 -167.55
N LYS A 380 69.14 98.55 -167.19
CA LYS A 380 69.02 99.96 -167.61
C LYS A 380 70.01 100.41 -168.71
N VAL A 381 70.85 99.50 -169.22
CA VAL A 381 71.97 99.87 -170.13
C VAL A 381 71.91 99.19 -171.51
N CYS A 382 71.34 98.00 -171.65
CA CYS A 382 71.54 97.14 -172.83
C CYS A 382 70.28 96.77 -173.61
N PHE A 383 69.47 97.74 -174.07
CA PHE A 383 68.53 97.53 -175.19
C PHE A 383 68.21 98.81 -176.02
N TYR A 384 69.26 99.53 -176.41
CA TYR A 384 69.26 100.21 -177.72
C TYR A 384 69.80 99.21 -178.74
N SER A 385 69.15 99.09 -179.92
CA SER A 385 69.48 98.14 -181.01
C SER A 385 69.11 96.67 -180.70
N VAL A 386 68.44 95.87 -181.55
CA VAL A 386 67.74 96.08 -182.84
C VAL A 386 66.50 95.16 -182.80
N ILE A 387 65.30 95.58 -183.22
CA ILE A 387 64.72 95.29 -184.54
C ILE A 387 63.47 96.17 -184.75
N LYS A 388 63.21 96.54 -186.01
CA LYS A 388 61.88 96.98 -186.45
C LYS A 388 61.17 95.82 -187.17
N MET A 389 60.26 95.18 -186.46
CA MET A 389 59.05 94.53 -186.98
C MET A 389 57.93 94.85 -186.00
#